data_AF-A0A2V4AC02-F1
#
_entry.id   AF-A0A2V4AC02-F1
#
_cell.length_a   1.000
_cell.length_b   1.000
_cell.length_c   1.000
_cell.angle_alpha   90.00
_cell.angle_beta   90.00
_cell.angle_gamma   90.00
#
_symmetry.space_group_name_H-M   'P 1'
#
loop_
_entity.id
_entity.type
_entity.pdbx_description
1 polymer ?
#
loop_
_entity_poly.entity_id
_entity_poly.type
_entity_poly.pdbx_seq_one_letter_code
_entity_poly.pdbx_strand_id
1 'polypeptide(L)' 'MLIDERRGHTVHLNATAALMLRALLTGGHDNAVTVVRGRFGVTEDTARHDLDRLLRELTRRRLVRR' A
#
# COMPACT_ATOMS: atom_id res chain seq x y z
N MET A 1 7.90 8.65 0.51
CA MET A 1 8.74 8.32 1.67
C MET A 1 7.85 8.11 2.87
N LEU A 2 8.01 6.99 3.59
CA LEU A 2 7.41 6.74 4.91
C LEU A 2 8.51 6.92 5.96
N ILE A 3 8.18 7.60 7.04
CA ILE A 3 9.11 7.85 8.16
C ILE A 3 8.53 7.18 9.40
N ASP A 4 9.30 6.26 10.00
CA ASP A 4 9.05 5.77 11.37
C ASP A 4 9.84 6.66 12.34
N GLU A 5 9.19 7.71 12.83
CA GLU A 5 9.81 8.69 13.75
C GLU A 5 10.24 8.06 15.08
N ARG A 6 9.63 6.95 15.49
CA ARG A 6 9.95 6.27 16.75
C ARG A 6 11.23 5.45 16.66
N ARG A 7 11.60 5.02 15.46
CA ARG A 7 12.77 4.15 15.24
C ARG A 7 13.84 4.77 14.34
N GLY A 8 13.61 5.98 13.83
CA GLY A 8 14.53 6.66 12.92
C GLY A 8 14.67 5.95 11.56
N HIS A 9 13.75 5.05 11.21
CA HIS A 9 13.81 4.32 9.95
C HIS A 9 12.98 5.01 8.87
N THR A 10 13.63 5.23 7.73
CA THR A 10 12.95 5.69 6.52
C THR A 10 12.72 4.51 5.58
N VAL A 11 11.49 4.35 5.11
CA VAL A 11 11.19 3.41 4.02
C VAL A 11 10.78 4.16 2.77
N HIS A 12 11.50 3.88 1.69
CA HIS A 12 11.19 4.44 0.40
C HIS A 12 10.14 3.56 -0.29
N LEU A 13 8.96 4.11 -0.52
CA LEU A 13 7.93 3.48 -1.34
C LEU A 13 8.17 3.88 -2.79
N ASN A 14 8.07 2.91 -3.71
CA ASN A 14 7.95 3.23 -5.12
C ASN A 14 6.61 3.93 -5.41
N ALA A 15 6.46 4.49 -6.62
CA ALA A 15 5.27 5.25 -6.99
C ALA A 15 3.97 4.45 -6.84
N THR A 16 4.00 3.17 -7.21
CA THR A 16 2.86 2.25 -7.10
C THR A 16 2.43 2.02 -5.66
N ALA A 17 3.37 1.68 -4.78
CA ALA A 17 3.12 1.43 -3.37
C ALA A 17 2.63 2.70 -2.64
N ALA A 18 3.18 3.86 -3.01
CA ALA A 18 2.73 5.14 -2.47
C ALA A 18 1.27 5.45 -2.88
N LEU A 19 0.88 5.16 -4.11
CA LEU A 19 -0.51 5.32 -4.57
C LEU A 19 -1.45 4.36 -3.85
N MET A 20 -1.10 3.06 -3.78
CA MET A 20 -1.86 2.03 -3.09
C MET A 20 -2.13 2.40 -1.63
N LEU A 21 -1.09 2.84 -0.92
CA LEU A 21 -1.22 3.23 0.48
C LEU A 21 -2.10 4.47 0.67
N ARG A 22 -1.99 5.48 -0.20
CA ARG A 22 -2.87 6.65 -0.15
C ARG A 22 -4.32 6.26 -0.35
N ALA A 23 -4.61 5.44 -1.36
CA ALA A 23 -5.96 4.99 -1.64
C ALA A 23 -6.54 4.14 -0.47
N LEU A 24 -5.70 3.31 0.17
CA LEU A 24 -6.06 2.57 1.39
C LEU A 24 -6.45 3.52 2.53
N LEU A 25 -5.65 4.56 2.78
CA LEU A 25 -5.90 5.52 3.85
C LEU A 25 -7.14 6.39 3.59
N THR A 26 -7.45 6.68 2.33
CA THR A 26 -8.61 7.51 1.97
C THR A 26 -9.93 6.76 2.04
N GLY A 27 -9.98 5.49 1.62
CA GLY A 27 -11.25 4.78 1.41
C GLY A 27 -11.21 3.29 1.69
N GLY A 28 -10.17 2.80 2.36
CA GLY A 28 -10.03 1.39 2.68
C GLY A 28 -9.66 0.51 1.48
N HIS A 29 -9.83 -0.79 1.67
CA HIS A 29 -9.31 -1.81 0.76
C HIS A 29 -9.97 -1.76 -0.63
N ASP A 30 -11.30 -1.64 -0.69
CA ASP A 30 -12.05 -1.64 -1.96
C ASP A 30 -11.74 -0.40 -2.82
N ASN A 31 -11.55 0.75 -2.18
CA ASN A 31 -11.10 1.97 -2.87
C ASN A 31 -9.69 1.78 -3.46
N ALA A 32 -8.78 1.20 -2.69
CA ALA A 32 -7.42 0.95 -3.17
C ALA A 32 -7.39 -0.02 -4.36
N VAL A 33 -8.18 -1.10 -4.30
CA VAL A 33 -8.36 -2.03 -5.43
C VAL A 33 -8.89 -1.28 -6.65
N THR A 34 -9.91 -0.45 -6.49
CA THR A 34 -10.51 0.33 -7.59
C THR A 34 -9.50 1.28 -8.22
N VAL A 35 -8.73 2.02 -7.41
CA VAL A 35 -7.70 2.96 -7.88
C VAL A 35 -6.56 2.24 -8.61
N VAL A 36 -6.08 1.10 -8.10
CA VAL A 36 -5.00 0.31 -8.73
C VAL A 36 -5.44 -0.23 -10.08
N ARG A 37 -6.65 -0.80 -10.15
CA ARG A 37 -7.23 -1.28 -11.42
C ARG A 37 -7.34 -0.15 -12.44
N GLY A 38 -7.92 0.98 -12.04
CA GLY A 38 -8.09 2.13 -12.93
C GLY A 38 -6.75 2.71 -13.41
N ARG A 39 -5.73 2.73 -12.55
CA ARG A 39 -4.44 3.34 -12.87
C ARG A 39 -3.54 2.47 -13.75
N PHE A 40 -3.57 1.15 -13.55
CA PHE A 40 -2.62 0.21 -14.14
C PHE A 40 -3.26 -0.81 -15.11
N GLY A 41 -4.59 -0.83 -15.24
CA GLY A 41 -5.29 -1.75 -16.14
C GLY A 41 -5.20 -3.21 -15.73
N VAL A 42 -4.90 -3.50 -14.47
CA VAL A 42 -4.79 -4.87 -13.93
C VAL A 42 -6.16 -5.43 -13.52
N THR A 43 -6.24 -6.75 -13.40
CA THR A 43 -7.44 -7.41 -12.87
C THR A 43 -7.64 -7.11 -11.39
N GLU A 44 -8.85 -7.37 -10.90
CA GLU A 44 -9.14 -7.23 -9.48
C GLU A 44 -8.31 -8.16 -8.61
N ASP A 45 -8.14 -9.42 -9.02
CA ASP A 45 -7.34 -10.39 -8.28
C ASP A 45 -5.88 -9.96 -8.18
N THR A 46 -5.29 -9.45 -9.27
CA THR A 46 -3.94 -8.90 -9.26
C THR A 46 -3.84 -7.69 -8.32
N ALA A 47 -4.80 -6.75 -8.40
CA ALA A 47 -4.81 -5.58 -7.54
C ALA A 47 -4.92 -5.95 -6.05
N ARG A 48 -5.81 -6.89 -5.69
CA ARG A 48 -5.95 -7.42 -4.32
C ARG A 48 -4.67 -8.10 -3.86
N HIS A 49 -4.09 -8.96 -4.69
CA HIS A 49 -2.86 -9.68 -4.37
C HIS A 49 -1.69 -8.73 -4.08
N ASP A 50 -1.52 -7.71 -4.92
CA ASP A 50 -0.46 -6.71 -4.76
C ASP A 50 -0.66 -5.86 -3.50
N LEU A 51 -1.91 -5.48 -3.22
CA LEU A 51 -2.26 -4.70 -2.03
C LEU A 51 -1.99 -5.49 -0.75
N ASP A 52 -2.37 -6.77 -0.73
CA ASP A 52 -2.09 -7.69 0.36
C ASP A 52 -0.59 -7.90 0.55
N ARG A 53 0.17 -8.03 -0.54
CA ARG A 53 1.63 -8.14 -0.49
C ARG A 53 2.26 -6.89 0.12
N LEU A 54 1.80 -5.71 -0.28
CA LEU A 54 2.25 -4.44 0.29
C LEU A 54 1.97 -4.37 1.79
N LEU A 55 0.74 -4.68 2.22
CA LEU A 55 0.36 -4.65 3.63
C LEU A 55 1.16 -5.65 4.47
N ARG A 56 1.40 -6.86 3.96
CA ARG A 56 2.27 -7.85 4.61
C ARG A 56 3.69 -7.32 4.79
N GLU A 57 4.24 -6.66 3.78
CA GLU A 57 5.60 -6.12 3.84
C GLU A 57 5.70 -4.95 4.83
N LEU A 58 4.73 -4.02 4.80
CA LEU A 58 4.66 -2.91 5.77
C LEU A 58 4.48 -3.42 7.20
N THR A 59 3.68 -4.46 7.40
CA THR A 59 3.47 -5.09 8.73
C THR A 59 4.75 -5.77 9.22
N ARG A 60 5.47 -6.50 8.35
CA ARG A 60 6.77 -7.13 8.69
C ARG A 60 7.81 -6.08 9.11
N ARG A 61 7.80 -4.92 8.47
CA ARG A 61 8.63 -3.75 8.83
C ARG A 61 8.10 -2.96 10.02
N ARG A 62 6.97 -3.39 10.61
CA ARG A 62 6.29 -2.79 11.77
C ARG A 62 5.87 -1.33 11.53
N LEU A 63 5.57 -0.97 10.28
CA LEU A 63 5.13 0.37 9.87
C LEU A 63 3.62 0.56 9.93
N VAL A 64 2.86 -0.53 9.82
CA VAL A 64 1.40 -0.54 9.97
C VAL A 64 0.99 -1.61 10.97
N ARG A 65 -0.14 -1.40 11.65
CA ARG A 65 -0.80 -2.41 12.47
C ARG A 65 -2.08 -2.84 11.76
N ARG A 66 -2.36 -4.14 11.81
CA ARG A 66 -3.58 -4.74 11.30
C ARG A 66 -4.71 -4.58 12.32
#